data_AF-A0A950NLL1-F1
#
_entry.id   AF-A0A950NLL1-F1
#
_cell.length_a   1.000
_cell.length_b   1.000
_cell.length_c   1.000
_cell.angle_alpha   90.00
_cell.angle_beta   90.00
_cell.angle_gamma   90.00
#
_symmetry.space_group_name_H-M   'P 1'
#
loop_
_entity.id
_entity.type
_entity.pdbx_description
1 polymer ?
#
loop_
_entity_poly.entity_id
_entity_poly.type
_entity_poly.pdbx_seq_one_letter_code
_entity_poly.pdbx_strand_id
1 'polypeptide(L)'
;EPGVTEKKMFGGLAFLIGGNMAVSASGQGGLLLHVDPEETDALLSKPHAQPFQMRGRTMSGWLRVEAEGVQTKRQLERWVSRGVAYARSLPAKG
;
A
#
# COMPACT_ATOMS: atom_id res chain seq x y z
N GLU A 1 -12.86 -6.75 6.60
CA GLU A 1 -12.07 -7.45 5.57
C GLU A 1 -11.71 -8.83 6.09
N PRO A 2 -12.21 -9.93 5.51
CA PRO A 2 -11.89 -11.30 5.95
C PRO A 2 -10.42 -11.66 5.70
N GLY A 3 -9.83 -12.46 6.58
CA GLY A 3 -8.46 -12.96 6.38
C GLY A 3 -7.35 -11.90 6.52
N VAL A 4 -7.66 -10.76 7.14
CA VAL A 4 -6.65 -9.74 7.48
C VAL A 4 -5.81 -10.20 8.64
N THR A 5 -4.50 -10.04 8.49
CA THR A 5 -3.52 -10.18 9.56
C THR A 5 -2.71 -8.89 9.68
N GLU A 6 -2.25 -8.61 10.89
CA GLU A 6 -1.41 -7.44 11.19
C GLU A 6 0.03 -7.88 11.45
N LYS A 7 0.99 -7.17 10.87
CA LYS A 7 2.42 -7.39 11.13
C LYS A 7 3.14 -6.06 11.31
N LYS A 8 4.00 -5.97 12.34
CA LYS A 8 4.95 -4.87 12.48
C LYS A 8 6.05 -5.04 11.43
N MET A 9 6.01 -4.23 10.37
CA MET A 9 7.01 -4.24 9.30
C MET A 9 7.00 -2.91 8.54
N PHE A 10 8.05 -2.67 7.75
CA PHE A 10 8.22 -1.42 6.99
C PHE A 10 8.13 -0.15 7.86
N GLY A 11 8.62 -0.23 9.10
CA GLY A 11 8.61 0.89 10.04
C GLY A 11 7.20 1.31 10.50
N GLY A 12 6.22 0.41 10.40
CA GLY A 12 4.81 0.70 10.71
C GLY A 12 4.00 -0.56 11.01
N LEU A 13 2.67 -0.42 10.89
CA LEU A 13 1.73 -1.53 11.02
C LEU A 13 1.16 -1.89 9.64
N ALA A 14 1.55 -3.06 9.14
CA ALA A 14 1.07 -3.58 7.87
C ALA A 14 -0.14 -4.49 8.06
N PHE A 15 -1.09 -4.36 7.15
CA PHE A 15 -2.29 -5.18 7.02
C PHE A 15 -2.14 -6.05 5.78
N LEU A 16 -2.24 -7.35 5.97
CA LEU A 16 -2.04 -8.36 4.94
C LEU A 16 -3.30 -9.19 4.76
N ILE A 17 -3.63 -9.54 3.52
CA ILE A 17 -4.73 -10.43 3.16
C ILE A 17 -4.13 -11.70 2.58
N GLY A 18 -4.38 -12.85 3.20
CA GLY A 18 -3.77 -14.12 2.77
C GLY A 18 -2.23 -14.05 2.74
N GLY A 19 -1.62 -13.31 3.66
CA GLY A 19 -0.17 -13.12 3.69
C GLY A 19 0.40 -12.14 2.64
N ASN A 20 -0.43 -11.58 1.75
CA ASN A 20 -0.03 -10.52 0.82
C ASN A 20 -0.29 -9.14 1.44
N MET A 21 0.69 -8.23 1.37
CA MET A 21 0.51 -6.88 1.90
C MET A 21 -0.53 -6.12 1.07
N ALA A 22 -1.55 -5.57 1.73
CA ALA A 22 -2.51 -4.66 1.13
C ALA A 22 -2.09 -3.20 1.36
N VAL A 23 -1.86 -2.84 2.63
CA VAL A 23 -1.49 -1.48 3.03
C VAL A 23 -0.69 -1.54 4.34
N SER A 24 0.18 -0.56 4.56
CA SER A 24 0.82 -0.33 5.85
C SER A 24 0.68 1.13 6.26
N ALA A 25 0.28 1.36 7.50
CA ALA A 25 0.35 2.67 8.14
C ALA A 25 1.80 2.92 8.56
N SER A 26 2.44 3.92 7.96
CA SER A 26 3.86 4.20 8.24
C SER A 26 4.03 4.95 9.56
N GLY A 27 5.02 4.57 10.36
CA GLY A 27 5.42 5.33 11.55
C GLY A 27 5.97 6.73 11.23
N GLN A 28 6.26 7.02 9.97
CA GLN A 28 6.63 8.34 9.45
C GLN A 28 5.42 9.13 8.90
N GLY A 29 4.19 8.65 9.10
CA GLY A 29 2.98 9.20 8.52
C GLY A 29 2.69 8.71 7.10
N GLY A 30 1.43 8.78 6.70
CA GLY A 30 0.95 8.30 5.41
C GLY A 30 0.87 6.77 5.31
N LEU A 31 0.93 6.26 4.08
CA LEU A 31 0.76 4.83 3.78
C LEU A 31 1.90 4.30 2.92
N LEU A 32 2.18 3.01 3.07
CA LEU A 32 2.85 2.20 2.07
C LEU A 32 1.82 1.25 1.45
N LEU A 33 1.79 1.17 0.11
CA LEU A 33 0.84 0.33 -0.61
C LEU A 33 1.57 -0.63 -1.54
N HIS A 34 0.97 -1.81 -1.71
CA HIS A 34 1.27 -2.73 -2.78
C HIS A 34 0.03 -2.84 -3.66
N VAL A 35 0.14 -2.41 -4.90
CA VAL A 35 -0.95 -2.31 -5.88
C VAL A 35 -0.56 -3.07 -7.14
N ASP A 36 -1.51 -3.15 -8.08
CA ASP A 36 -1.26 -3.71 -9.39
C ASP A 36 -0.07 -2.99 -10.07
N PRO A 37 0.99 -3.72 -10.48
CA PRO A 37 2.11 -3.16 -11.21
C PRO A 37 1.69 -2.35 -12.44
N GLU A 38 0.61 -2.72 -13.12
CA GLU A 38 0.11 -2.01 -14.31
C GLU A 38 -0.51 -0.64 -13.97
N GLU A 39 -1.00 -0.45 -12.74
CA GLU A 39 -1.53 0.85 -12.29
C GLU A 39 -0.43 1.80 -11.78
N THR A 40 0.80 1.35 -11.62
CA THR A 40 1.87 2.09 -10.91
C THR A 40 2.03 3.51 -11.44
N ASP A 41 2.25 3.67 -12.74
CA ASP A 41 2.55 4.98 -13.34
C ASP A 41 1.38 5.95 -13.21
N ALA A 42 0.15 5.46 -13.42
CA ALA A 42 -1.06 6.25 -13.27
C ALA A 42 -1.35 6.64 -11.80
N LEU A 43 -0.86 5.87 -10.84
CA LEU A 43 -0.98 6.20 -9.41
C LEU A 43 0.12 7.15 -8.97
N LEU A 44 1.34 7.01 -9.50
CA LEU A 44 2.44 7.94 -9.24
C LEU A 44 2.22 9.34 -9.83
N SER A 45 1.35 9.48 -10.83
CA SER A 45 0.94 10.79 -11.33
C SER A 45 -0.03 11.54 -10.39
N LYS A 46 -0.51 10.90 -9.30
CA LYS A 46 -1.43 11.51 -8.35
C LYS A 46 -0.67 12.33 -7.30
N PRO A 47 -1.27 13.43 -6.80
CA PRO A 47 -0.69 14.18 -5.70
C PRO A 47 -0.36 13.29 -4.50
N HIS A 48 0.78 13.54 -3.88
CA HIS A 48 1.25 12.86 -2.67
C HIS A 48 1.59 11.38 -2.84
N ALA A 49 1.62 10.85 -4.08
CA ALA A 49 2.09 9.51 -4.37
C ALA A 49 3.55 9.55 -4.83
N GLN A 50 4.37 8.68 -4.28
CA GLN A 50 5.80 8.58 -4.59
C GLN A 50 6.22 7.11 -4.74
N PRO A 51 7.23 6.81 -5.57
CA PRO A 51 7.77 5.47 -5.66
C PRO A 51 8.32 5.03 -4.31
N PHE A 52 8.00 3.82 -3.88
CA PHE A 52 8.68 3.22 -2.73
C PHE A 52 9.97 2.53 -3.20
N GLN A 53 11.07 2.83 -2.53
CA GLN A 53 12.37 2.23 -2.82
C GLN A 53 12.75 1.23 -1.74
N MET A 54 13.06 0.00 -2.15
CA MET A 54 13.62 -1.02 -1.29
C MET A 54 15.09 -1.22 -1.64
N ARG A 55 15.99 -0.90 -0.70
CA ARG A 55 17.45 -1.01 -0.88
C ARG A 55 17.95 -0.28 -2.15
N GLY A 56 17.45 0.94 -2.38
CA GLY A 56 17.82 1.78 -3.52
C GLY A 56 17.18 1.39 -4.85
N ARG A 57 16.26 0.42 -4.88
CA ARG A 57 15.53 0.01 -6.08
C ARG A 57 14.06 0.36 -5.97
N THR A 58 13.54 1.07 -6.97
CA THR A 58 12.10 1.21 -7.17
C THR A 58 11.54 -0.11 -7.70
N MET A 59 10.42 -0.54 -7.16
CA MET A 59 9.70 -1.74 -7.62
C MET A 59 8.34 -1.33 -8.17
N SER A 60 7.93 -1.88 -9.31
CA SER A 60 6.57 -1.70 -9.81
C SER A 60 5.56 -2.24 -8.81
N GLY A 61 4.42 -1.57 -8.69
CA GLY A 61 3.37 -1.88 -7.73
C GLY A 61 3.65 -1.39 -6.30
N TRP A 62 4.79 -0.74 -6.02
CA TRP A 62 5.11 -0.25 -4.68
C TRP A 62 5.15 1.27 -4.63
N LEU A 63 4.26 1.87 -3.84
CA LEU A 63 4.20 3.32 -3.67
C LEU A 63 4.02 3.73 -2.21
N ARG A 64 4.56 4.89 -1.89
CA ARG A 64 4.29 5.63 -0.67
C ARG A 64 3.25 6.71 -0.97
N VAL A 65 2.28 6.86 -0.08
CA VAL A 65 1.37 8.01 -0.05
C VAL A 65 1.71 8.85 1.17
N GLU A 66 1.98 10.13 0.99
CA GLU A 66 2.28 11.06 2.09
C GLU A 66 1.04 11.31 2.97
N ALA A 67 1.25 11.87 4.17
CA ALA A 67 0.17 12.09 5.14
C ALA A 67 -0.94 13.03 4.59
N GLU A 68 -0.54 14.03 3.81
CA GLU A 68 -1.36 14.98 3.08
C GLU A 68 -2.31 14.28 2.09
N GLY A 69 -1.86 13.15 1.54
CA GLY A 69 -2.64 12.32 0.63
C GLY A 69 -3.73 11.48 1.30
N VAL A 70 -3.84 11.48 2.63
CA VAL A 70 -4.75 10.60 3.42
C VAL A 70 -5.49 11.30 4.57
N GLN A 71 -5.57 12.64 4.56
CA GLN A 71 -6.18 13.42 5.65
C GLN A 71 -7.70 13.20 5.83
N THR A 72 -8.37 12.71 4.79
CA THR A 72 -9.81 12.43 4.84
C THR A 72 -10.08 10.94 4.68
N LYS A 73 -11.18 10.46 5.29
CA LYS A 73 -11.67 9.09 5.10
C LYS A 73 -11.79 8.71 3.63
N ARG A 74 -12.31 9.60 2.78
CA ARG A 74 -12.44 9.39 1.32
C ARG A 74 -11.09 9.28 0.61
N GLN A 75 -10.08 10.03 1.02
CA GLN A 75 -8.72 9.86 0.49
C GLN A 75 -8.14 8.51 0.90
N LEU A 76 -8.21 8.20 2.19
CA LEU A 76 -7.74 6.94 2.75
C LEU A 76 -8.39 5.73 2.06
N GLU A 77 -9.71 5.71 1.95
CA GLU A 77 -10.47 4.62 1.34
C GLU A 77 -10.04 4.35 -0.10
N ARG A 78 -9.82 5.40 -0.91
CA ARG A 78 -9.37 5.24 -2.30
C ARG A 78 -8.04 4.49 -2.40
N TRP A 79 -7.14 4.72 -1.47
CA TRP A 79 -5.84 4.05 -1.44
C TRP A 79 -5.94 2.64 -0.89
N VAL A 80 -6.64 2.47 0.23
CA VAL A 80 -6.84 1.16 0.88
C VAL A 80 -7.55 0.19 -0.07
N SER A 81 -8.61 0.62 -0.77
CA SER A 81 -9.34 -0.24 -1.69
C SER A 81 -8.48 -0.81 -2.81
N ARG A 82 -7.48 -0.06 -3.30
CA ARG A 82 -6.54 -0.54 -4.32
C ARG A 82 -5.61 -1.61 -3.78
N GLY A 83 -5.01 -1.35 -2.62
CA GLY A 83 -4.15 -2.32 -1.95
C GLY A 83 -4.88 -3.61 -1.58
N VAL A 84 -6.13 -3.48 -1.09
CA VAL A 84 -7.00 -4.62 -0.78
C VAL A 84 -7.35 -5.42 -2.04
N ALA A 85 -7.75 -4.75 -3.12
CA ALA A 85 -8.12 -5.40 -4.37
C ALA A 85 -6.95 -6.22 -4.94
N TYR A 86 -5.74 -5.64 -4.94
CA TYR A 86 -4.57 -6.33 -5.45
C TYR A 86 -4.11 -7.47 -4.51
N ALA A 87 -4.08 -7.25 -3.20
CA ALA A 87 -3.71 -8.33 -2.27
C ALA A 87 -4.63 -9.55 -2.37
N ARG A 88 -5.92 -9.35 -2.68
CA ARG A 88 -6.91 -10.42 -2.93
C ARG A 88 -6.70 -11.15 -4.26
N SER A 89 -6.16 -10.50 -5.29
CA SER A 89 -5.94 -11.13 -6.59
C SER A 89 -4.73 -12.06 -6.60
N LEU A 90 -3.81 -11.88 -5.64
CA LEU A 90 -2.61 -12.69 -5.50
C LEU A 90 -2.90 -14.03 -4.79
N PRO A 91 -2.18 -15.11 -5.14
CA PRO A 91 -2.23 -16.35 -4.39
C PRO A 91 -1.87 -16.13 -2.91
N ALA A 92 -2.61 -16.76 -2.01
CA ALA A 92 -2.31 -16.68 -0.57
C ALA A 92 -0.93 -17.29 -0.28
N LYS A 93 -0.20 -16.65 0.64
CA LYS A 93 1.10 -17.10 1.14
C LYS A 93 0.89 -17.92 2.41
N GLY A 94 1.43 -19.14 2.40
CA GLY A 94 1.49 -20.03 3.56
C GLY A 94 2.51 -19.58 4.60
#